data_AF-A0A838K446-F1
#
_entry.id   AF-A0A838K446-F1
#
_cell.length_a   1.000
_cell.length_b   1.000
_cell.length_c   1.000
_cell.angle_alpha   90.00
_cell.angle_beta   90.00
_cell.angle_gamma   90.00
#
_symmetry.space_group_name_H-M   'P 1'
#
loop_
_entity.id
_entity.type
_entity.pdbx_description
1 polymer ?
#
loop_
_entity_poly.entity_id
_entity_poly.type
_entity_poly.pdbx_seq_one_letter_code
_entity_poly.pdbx_strand_id
1 'polypeptide(L)' 'MGTVQEATLTLGEAARRLGISVETLLRLIYDGKLAATPEPASGRLLVSSKDLEGIRQP' A
#
# COMPACT_ATOMS: atom_id res chain seq x y z
N MET A 1 21.08 3.95 -14.61
CA MET A 1 20.56 2.90 -13.71
C MET A 1 19.67 3.58 -12.70
N GLY A 2 18.36 3.69 -12.97
CA GLY A 2 17.42 4.28 -12.02
C GLY A 2 17.11 3.23 -10.96
N THR A 3 17.55 3.47 -9.73
CA THR A 3 17.10 2.68 -8.58
C THR A 3 15.61 2.96 -8.42
N VAL A 4 14.78 1.98 -8.80
CA VAL A 4 13.37 1.97 -8.38
C VAL A 4 13.43 1.80 -6.87
N GLN A 5 13.45 2.93 -6.14
CA GLN A 5 13.20 2.93 -4.72
C GLN A 5 11.84 2.26 -4.55
N GLU A 6 11.81 1.10 -3.90
CA GLU A 6 10.58 0.46 -3.46
C GLU A 6 9.90 1.42 -2.49
N ALA A 7 9.15 2.38 -3.03
CA ALA A 7 8.53 3.42 -2.25
C ALA A 7 7.40 2.77 -1.43
N THR A 8 7.62 2.61 -0.13
CA THR A 8 6.55 2.34 0.82
C THR A 8 5.69 3.58 0.98
N LEU A 9 4.40 3.43 0.73
CA LEU A 9 3.40 4.47 0.78
C LEU A 9 2.57 4.31 2.05
N THR A 10 2.12 5.43 2.60
CA THR A 10 1.10 5.39 3.65
C THR A 10 -0.23 4.89 3.08
N LEU A 11 -1.13 4.41 3.95
CA LEU A 11 -2.48 4.00 3.53
C LEU A 11 -3.22 5.11 2.77
N GLY A 12 -3.06 6.37 3.16
CA GLY A 12 -3.69 7.50 2.49
C GLY A 12 -3.19 7.68 1.05
N GLU A 13 -1.88 7.60 0.85
CA GLU A 13 -1.28 7.70 -0.48
C GLU A 13 -1.63 6.49 -1.36
N ALA A 14 -1.57 5.29 -0.78
CA ALA A 14 -1.94 4.05 -1.44
C ALA A 14 -3.40 4.07 -1.92
N ALA A 15 -4.32 4.47 -1.04
CA ALA A 15 -5.75 4.61 -1.35
C ALA A 15 -5.97 5.62 -2.48
N ARG A 16 -5.28 6.78 -2.41
CA ARG A 16 -5.35 7.82 -3.45
C ARG A 16 -4.81 7.35 -4.80
N ARG A 17 -3.75 6.53 -4.81
CA ARG A 17 -3.21 5.95 -6.06
C ARG A 17 -4.14 4.92 -6.68
N LEU A 18 -4.79 4.11 -5.86
CA LEU A 18 -5.77 3.12 -6.32
C LEU A 18 -7.13 3.75 -6.65
N GLY A 19 -7.37 5.00 -6.24
CA GLY A 19 -8.67 5.66 -6.42
C GLY A 19 -9.77 5.09 -5.53
N ILE A 20 -9.39 4.49 -4.39
CA ILE A 20 -10.32 3.90 -3.41
C ILE A 20 -10.23 4.64 -2.07
N SER A 21 -11.18 4.36 -1.19
CA SER A 21 -11.14 4.85 0.20
C SER A 21 -10.11 4.10 1.03
N VAL A 22 -9.54 4.77 2.04
CA VAL A 22 -8.62 4.15 3.01
C VAL A 22 -9.27 2.96 3.73
N GLU A 23 -10.57 3.04 4.00
CA GLU A 23 -11.31 1.93 4.62
C GLU A 23 -11.36 0.69 3.71
N THR A 24 -11.59 0.87 2.41
CA THR A 24 -11.53 -0.21 1.41
C THR A 24 -10.12 -0.80 1.33
N LEU A 25 -9.09 0.05 1.38
CA LEU A 25 -7.70 -0.40 1.41
C LEU A 25 -7.39 -1.24 2.65
N LEU A 26 -7.83 -0.79 3.82
CA LEU A 26 -7.71 -1.54 5.08
C LEU A 26 -8.42 -2.89 4.98
N ARG A 27 -9.63 -2.92 4.41
CA ARG A 27 -10.34 -4.19 4.18
C ARG A 27 -9.50 -5.14 3.32
N LEU A 28 -8.90 -4.67 2.22
CA LEU A 28 -8.04 -5.51 1.38
C LEU A 28 -6.85 -6.08 2.16
N ILE A 29 -6.27 -5.29 3.07
CA ILE A 29 -5.18 -5.74 3.94
C ILE A 29 -5.68 -6.81 4.92
N TYR A 30 -6.83 -6.57 5.58
CA TYR A 30 -7.44 -7.53 6.51
C TYR A 30 -7.89 -8.83 5.82
N ASP A 31 -8.39 -8.75 4.59
CA ASP A 31 -8.72 -9.91 3.75
C ASP A 31 -7.47 -10.64 3.23
N GLY A 32 -6.26 -10.14 3.47
CA GLY A 32 -5.00 -10.72 2.99
C GLY A 32 -4.76 -10.51 1.49
N LYS A 33 -5.54 -9.65 0.83
CA LYS A 33 -5.39 -9.29 -0.59
C LYS A 33 -4.31 -8.25 -0.84
N LEU A 34 -3.86 -7.56 0.20
CA LEU A 34 -2.79 -6.57 0.14
C LEU A 34 -1.85 -6.71 1.33
N ALA A 35 -0.55 -6.77 1.08
CA ALA A 35 0.44 -6.78 2.14
C ALA A 35 0.63 -5.36 2.70
N ALA A 36 0.66 -5.23 4.03
CA ALA A 36 1.04 -4.02 4.72
C ALA A 36 2.01 -4.33 5.85
N THR A 37 3.00 -3.48 6.04
CA THR A 37 4.00 -3.60 7.10
C THR A 37 3.91 -2.39 8.04
N PRO A 38 3.93 -2.60 9.36
CA PRO A 38 4.01 -1.51 10.30
C PRO A 38 5.38 -0.81 10.19
N GLU A 39 5.37 0.51 10.12
CA GLU A 39 6.55 1.34 10.17
C GLU A 39 7.12 1.32 11.60
N PRO A 40 8.37 0.88 11.82
CA PRO A 40 8.93 0.73 13.16
C PRO A 40 9.10 2.05 13.91
N ALA A 41 9.20 3.18 13.19
CA ALA A 41 9.40 4.50 13.79
C ALA A 41 8.09 5.14 14.30
N SER A 42 6.99 5.02 13.56
CA SER A 42 5.72 5.70 13.90
C SER A 42 4.57 4.75 14.25
N GLY A 43 4.72 3.44 14.03
CA GLY A 43 3.65 2.45 14.18
C GLY A 43 2.56 2.52 13.11
N ARG A 44 2.77 3.29 12.04
CA ARG A 44 1.81 3.45 10.94
C ARG A 44 1.90 2.28 9.97
N LEU A 45 0.79 1.88 9.37
CA LEU A 45 0.81 0.87 8.31
C LEU A 45 1.29 1.49 6.99
N LEU A 46 2.29 0.85 6.40
CA LEU A 46 2.83 1.17 5.09
C LEU A 46 2.54 0.03 4.11
N VAL A 47 2.34 0.40 2.85
CA VAL A 47 2.12 -0.52 1.75
C VAL A 47 3.18 -0.28 0.69
N SER A 48 3.80 -1.34 0.19
CA SER A 48 4.77 -1.23 -0.89
C SER A 48 4.07 -0.85 -2.19
N SER A 49 4.65 0.11 -2.92
CA SER A 49 4.13 0.51 -4.24
C SER A 49 3.99 -0.66 -5.20
N LYS A 50 4.92 -1.63 -5.14
CA LYS A 50 4.91 -2.85 -5.98
C LYS A 50 3.66 -3.71 -5.74
N ASP A 51 3.24 -3.88 -4.49
CA ASP A 51 2.05 -4.66 -4.16
C ASP A 51 0.77 -3.96 -4.65
N LEU A 52 0.74 -2.62 -4.62
CA LEU A 52 -0.38 -1.85 -5.15
C LEU A 52 -0.51 -1.98 -6.68
N GLU A 53 0.61 -2.06 -7.39
CA GLU A 53 0.60 -2.28 -8.85
C GLU A 53 -0.03 -3.63 -9.19
N GLY A 54 0.22 -4.66 -8.39
CA GLY A 54 -0.38 -5.99 -8.55
C GLY A 54 -1.90 -6.02 -8.39
N ILE A 55 -2.48 -5.13 -7.59
CA ILE A 55 -3.95 -5.02 -7.42
C ILE A 55 -4.60 -4.30 -8.61
N ARG A 56 -3.85 -3.42 -9.27
CA ARG A 56 -4.39 -2.51 -10.28
C ARG A 56 -4.53 -3.15 -11.67
N GLN A 57 -3.98 -4.35 -11.87
CA GLN A 57 -4.06 -5.05 -13.16
C GLN A 57 -5.09 -6.19 -13.09
N PRO A 58 -6.14 -6.18 -13.94
CA PRO A 58 -7.03 -7.33 -14.14
C PRO A 58 -6.36 -8.45 -14.93
#